data_AF-R6Z3K9-F1
#
_entry.id   AF-R6Z3K9-F1
#
_cell.length_a   1.000
_cell.length_b   1.000
_cell.length_c   1.000
_cell.angle_alpha   90.00
_cell.angle_beta   90.00
_cell.angle_gamma   90.00
#
_symmetry.space_group_name_H-M   'P 1'
#
loop_
_entity.id
_entity.type
_entity.pdbx_description
1 polymer ?
#
loop_
_entity_poly.entity_id
_entity_poly.type
_entity_poly.pdbx_seq_one_letter_code
_entity_poly.pdbx_strand_id
1 'polypeptide(L)'
;MKAAAEPDASRLQIAALAVFIVSMILLYAASTVYHTLDISEKVNRLLRKLDHMMIFILIAGTYTPICLIVLGNRSGFLLLALVWAIAAAGILINAFWISCPKWFSSLIYISMGWVCVTAFREIISALPPAAFSWLLAGGIIYTVGGVIYALKLPIFNSRHKNFGSHEIFHLFVMGGSLCHYVVMYAFVA
;
A
#
# COMPACT_ATOMS: atom_id res chain seq x y z
N MET A 1 -27.59 -14.92 11.89
CA MET A 1 -27.23 -14.89 13.33
C MET A 1 -25.82 -14.35 13.45
N LYS A 2 -25.65 -13.06 13.81
CA LYS A 2 -24.35 -12.53 14.22
C LYS A 2 -24.05 -13.15 15.59
N ALA A 3 -23.20 -14.18 15.61
CA ALA A 3 -22.64 -14.67 16.85
C ALA A 3 -21.94 -13.49 17.53
N ALA A 4 -22.19 -13.30 18.82
CA ALA A 4 -21.47 -12.33 19.62
C ALA A 4 -19.99 -12.68 19.55
N ALA A 5 -19.24 -11.99 18.70
CA ALA A 5 -17.80 -12.09 18.66
C ALA A 5 -17.28 -11.76 20.05
N GLU A 6 -16.33 -12.55 20.56
CA GLU A 6 -15.68 -12.25 21.83
C GLU A 6 -15.18 -10.79 21.82
N PRO A 7 -15.29 -10.05 22.94
CA PRO A 7 -14.96 -8.63 22.97
C PRO A 7 -13.57 -8.31 22.41
N ASP A 8 -12.61 -9.20 22.62
CA ASP A 8 -11.23 -9.05 22.15
C ASP A 8 -11.07 -9.33 20.65
N ALA A 9 -11.82 -10.29 20.10
CA ALA A 9 -11.87 -10.52 18.65
C ALA A 9 -12.44 -9.29 17.91
N SER A 10 -13.48 -8.67 18.46
CA SER A 10 -14.07 -7.45 17.91
C SER A 10 -13.10 -6.25 17.99
N ARG A 11 -12.38 -6.09 19.11
CA ARG A 11 -11.36 -5.03 19.27
C ARG A 11 -10.21 -5.18 18.30
N LEU A 12 -9.69 -6.40 18.13
CA LEU A 12 -8.61 -6.69 17.18
C LEU A 12 -9.02 -6.38 15.75
N GLN A 13 -10.23 -6.79 15.36
CA GLN A 13 -10.77 -6.55 14.03
C GLN A 13 -10.87 -5.03 13.74
N ILE A 14 -11.43 -4.26 14.69
CA ILE A 14 -11.52 -2.80 14.58
C ILE A 14 -10.12 -2.18 14.47
N ALA A 15 -9.17 -2.58 15.31
CA ALA A 15 -7.82 -2.03 15.30
C ALA A 15 -7.09 -2.32 13.98
N ALA A 16 -7.17 -3.55 13.47
CA ALA A 16 -6.49 -3.94 12.23
C ALA A 16 -7.10 -3.24 11.00
N LEU A 17 -8.43 -3.10 10.95
CA LEU A 17 -9.10 -2.34 9.89
C LEU A 17 -8.82 -0.83 10.00
N ALA A 18 -8.73 -0.28 11.22
CA ALA A 18 -8.38 1.12 11.44
C ALA A 18 -6.96 1.43 10.92
N VAL A 19 -6.00 0.54 11.13
CA VAL A 19 -4.64 0.69 10.58
C VAL A 19 -4.68 0.81 9.05
N PHE A 20 -5.44 -0.06 8.37
CA PHE A 20 -5.63 0.03 6.92
C PHE A 20 -6.27 1.37 6.51
N ILE A 21 -7.41 1.74 7.11
CA ILE A 21 -8.15 2.95 6.74
C ILE A 21 -7.30 4.21 6.97
N VAL A 22 -6.65 4.32 8.13
CA VAL A 22 -5.78 5.46 8.46
C VAL A 22 -4.60 5.54 7.51
N SER A 23 -3.95 4.42 7.18
CA SER A 23 -2.84 4.40 6.22
C SER A 23 -3.26 4.93 4.84
N MET A 24 -4.46 4.57 4.39
CA MET A 24 -5.03 5.01 3.13
C MET A 24 -5.36 6.50 3.14
N ILE A 25 -6.04 6.99 4.19
CA ILE A 25 -6.34 8.42 4.36
C ILE A 25 -5.05 9.24 4.37
N LEU A 26 -4.05 8.81 5.14
CA LEU A 26 -2.78 9.53 5.25
C LEU A 26 -2.03 9.58 3.92
N LEU A 27 -2.03 8.50 3.12
CA LEU A 27 -1.41 8.51 1.80
C LEU A 27 -2.07 9.53 0.89
N TYR A 28 -3.40 9.47 0.75
CA TYR A 28 -4.11 10.37 -0.17
C TYR A 28 -4.09 11.82 0.31
N ALA A 29 -4.13 12.06 1.63
CA ALA A 29 -3.95 13.39 2.18
C ALA A 29 -2.54 13.94 1.91
N ALA A 30 -1.49 13.14 2.17
CA ALA A 30 -0.10 13.52 1.89
C ALA A 30 0.12 13.86 0.41
N SER A 31 -0.38 13.00 -0.49
CA SER A 31 -0.31 13.20 -1.94
C SER A 31 -1.04 14.48 -2.36
N THR A 32 -2.28 14.68 -1.88
CA THR A 32 -3.07 15.88 -2.21
C THR A 32 -2.37 17.15 -1.75
N VAL A 33 -1.89 17.18 -0.51
CA VAL A 33 -1.17 18.34 0.05
C VAL A 33 0.10 18.62 -0.74
N TYR A 34 0.87 17.60 -1.12
CA TYR A 34 2.09 17.76 -1.90
C TYR A 34 1.84 18.34 -3.30
N HIS A 35 0.80 17.89 -4.00
CA HIS A 35 0.49 18.36 -5.36
C HIS A 35 -0.30 19.67 -5.42
N THR A 36 -0.95 20.05 -4.32
CA THR A 36 -1.75 21.29 -4.25
C THR A 36 -0.92 22.48 -3.79
N LEU A 37 0.00 22.27 -2.85
CA LEU A 37 0.76 23.36 -2.23
C LEU A 37 2.09 23.60 -2.95
N ASP A 38 2.32 24.84 -3.35
CA ASP A 38 3.61 25.33 -3.81
C ASP A 38 4.08 26.49 -2.92
N ILE A 39 4.82 26.16 -1.85
CA ILE A 39 5.18 27.13 -0.80
C ILE A 39 6.64 27.54 -0.91
N SER A 40 7.56 26.58 -0.86
CA SER A 40 9.00 26.81 -0.98
C SER A 40 9.70 25.53 -1.34
N GLU A 41 10.87 25.61 -1.98
CA GLU A 41 11.63 24.42 -2.38
C GLU A 41 11.93 23.47 -1.21
N LYS A 42 12.24 24.02 -0.02
CA LYS A 42 12.48 23.23 1.19
C LYS A 42 11.22 22.49 1.66
N VAL A 43 10.08 23.17 1.69
CA VAL A 43 8.80 22.59 2.13
C VAL A 43 8.31 21.56 1.11
N ASN A 44 8.34 21.88 -0.18
CA ASN A 44 7.91 20.97 -1.25
C ASN A 44 8.77 19.69 -1.28
N ARG A 45 10.07 19.80 -0.98
CA ARG A 45 10.96 18.64 -0.84
C ARG A 45 10.59 17.76 0.35
N LEU A 46 10.14 18.34 1.46
CA LEU A 46 9.65 17.59 2.62
C LEU A 46 8.30 16.93 2.34
N LEU A 47 7.35 17.64 1.74
CA LEU A 47 6.04 17.10 1.34
C LEU A 47 6.21 15.95 0.35
N ARG A 48 7.13 16.07 -0.61
CA ARG A 48 7.46 14.97 -1.53
C ARG A 48 7.97 13.75 -0.79
N LYS A 49 8.84 13.91 0.23
CA LYS A 49 9.29 12.77 1.04
C LYS A 49 8.13 12.11 1.77
N LEU A 50 7.29 12.92 2.41
CA LEU A 50 6.14 12.44 3.15
C LEU A 50 5.24 11.60 2.25
N ASP A 51 4.90 12.11 1.06
CA ASP A 51 4.13 11.41 0.03
C ASP A 51 4.72 10.03 -0.31
N HIS A 52 6.03 9.96 -0.54
CA HIS A 52 6.71 8.69 -0.86
C HIS A 52 6.81 7.73 0.34
N MET A 53 6.96 8.25 1.55
CA MET A 53 7.00 7.45 2.77
C MET A 53 5.64 6.81 3.06
N MET A 54 4.55 7.53 2.75
CA MET A 54 3.20 7.02 2.96
C MET A 54 2.85 5.79 2.11
N ILE A 55 3.54 5.57 0.97
CA ILE A 55 3.35 4.35 0.18
C ILE A 55 3.78 3.11 0.99
N PHE A 56 4.89 3.16 1.74
CA PHE A 56 5.29 2.04 2.61
C PHE A 56 4.26 1.78 3.70
N ILE A 57 3.73 2.86 4.30
CA ILE A 57 2.71 2.78 5.34
C ILE A 57 1.42 2.17 4.78
N LEU A 58 0.99 2.53 3.57
CA LEU A 58 -0.18 1.91 2.94
C LEU A 58 0.03 0.42 2.65
N ILE A 59 1.21 0.02 2.14
CA ILE A 59 1.51 -1.40 1.90
C ILE A 59 1.48 -2.17 3.24
N ALA A 60 2.12 -1.66 4.30
CA ALA A 60 2.04 -2.30 5.61
C ALA A 60 0.61 -2.33 6.20
N GLY A 61 -0.13 -1.24 5.99
CA GLY A 61 -1.51 -1.10 6.44
C GLY A 61 -2.47 -2.06 5.75
N THR A 62 -2.29 -2.33 4.45
CA THR A 62 -3.08 -3.31 3.69
C THR A 62 -2.82 -4.75 4.13
N TYR A 63 -1.59 -5.08 4.55
CA TYR A 63 -1.25 -6.40 5.07
C TYR A 63 -1.81 -6.65 6.48
N THR A 64 -1.93 -5.60 7.30
CA THR A 64 -2.31 -5.72 8.72
C THR A 64 -3.61 -6.52 8.97
N PRO A 65 -4.76 -6.20 8.34
CA PRO A 65 -5.97 -6.98 8.50
C PRO A 65 -5.86 -8.40 7.90
N ILE A 66 -5.13 -8.61 6.81
CA ILE A 66 -4.92 -9.95 6.24
C ILE A 66 -4.12 -10.83 7.21
N CYS A 67 -3.05 -10.30 7.79
CA CYS A 67 -2.20 -11.05 8.71
C CYS A 67 -2.90 -11.34 10.04
N LEU A 68 -3.60 -10.35 10.60
CA LEU A 68 -4.19 -10.47 11.95
C LEU A 68 -5.57 -11.12 11.95
N ILE A 69 -6.41 -10.87 10.94
CA ILE A 69 -7.80 -11.35 10.90
C ILE A 69 -7.91 -12.60 10.02
N VAL A 70 -7.40 -12.56 8.78
CA VAL A 70 -7.57 -13.65 7.82
C VAL A 70 -6.68 -14.84 8.15
N LEU A 71 -5.38 -14.61 8.41
CA LEU A 71 -4.45 -15.67 8.76
C LEU A 71 -4.52 -16.03 10.24
N GLY A 72 -4.47 -15.04 11.13
CA GLY A 72 -4.66 -15.20 12.59
C GLY A 72 -3.70 -16.17 13.29
N ASN A 73 -2.66 -16.63 12.60
CA ASN A 73 -1.77 -17.70 13.02
C ASN A 73 -0.30 -17.24 13.00
N ARG A 74 0.63 -18.14 13.33
CA ARG A 74 2.07 -17.84 13.37
C ARG A 74 2.60 -17.28 12.04
N SER A 75 2.16 -17.81 10.89
CA SER A 75 2.56 -17.31 9.57
C SER A 75 2.08 -15.87 9.37
N GLY A 76 0.85 -15.55 9.79
CA GLY A 76 0.30 -14.19 9.76
C GLY A 76 1.13 -13.19 10.58
N PHE A 77 1.48 -13.52 11.82
CA PHE A 77 2.31 -12.66 12.65
C PHE A 77 3.74 -12.45 12.10
N LEU A 78 4.36 -13.52 11.57
CA LEU A 78 5.67 -13.43 10.93
C LEU A 78 5.64 -12.55 9.69
N LEU A 79 4.62 -12.73 8.84
CA LEU A 79 4.41 -11.90 7.65
C LEU A 79 4.18 -10.44 8.02
N LEU A 80 3.37 -10.17 9.05
CA LEU A 80 3.14 -8.82 9.55
C LEU A 80 4.44 -8.15 10.01
N ALA A 81 5.23 -8.84 10.84
CA ALA A 81 6.50 -8.33 11.35
C ALA A 81 7.48 -8.04 10.20
N LEU A 82 7.57 -8.95 9.22
CA LEU A 82 8.42 -8.78 8.05
C LEU A 82 8.03 -7.56 7.23
N VAL A 83 6.74 -7.40 6.92
CA VAL A 83 6.26 -6.29 6.11
C VAL A 83 6.46 -4.95 6.83
N TRP A 84 6.14 -4.85 8.13
CA TRP A 84 6.38 -3.63 8.90
C TRP A 84 7.87 -3.31 9.07
N ALA A 85 8.74 -4.33 9.19
CA ALA A 85 10.19 -4.12 9.22
C ALA A 85 10.72 -3.56 7.89
N ILE A 86 10.26 -4.11 6.75
CA ILE A 86 10.59 -3.60 5.42
C ILE A 86 10.06 -2.16 5.25
N ALA A 87 8.84 -1.88 5.73
CA ALA A 87 8.25 -0.54 5.70
C ALA A 87 9.12 0.46 6.47
N ALA A 88 9.51 0.13 7.70
CA ALA A 88 10.36 0.97 8.53
C ALA A 88 11.72 1.22 7.86
N ALA A 89 12.35 0.18 7.31
CA ALA A 89 13.60 0.32 6.56
C ALA A 89 13.43 1.22 5.33
N GLY A 90 12.37 1.03 4.55
CA GLY A 90 12.07 1.84 3.36
C GLY A 90 11.81 3.32 3.68
N ILE A 91 11.13 3.59 4.79
CA ILE A 91 10.90 4.95 5.32
C ILE A 91 12.23 5.59 5.73
N LEU A 92 13.09 4.87 6.46
CA LEU A 92 14.40 5.38 6.86
C LEU A 92 15.27 5.68 5.62
N ILE A 93 15.29 4.79 4.63
CA ILE A 93 16.00 5.01 3.36
C ILE A 93 15.50 6.30 2.69
N ASN A 94 14.18 6.51 2.57
CA ASN A 94 13.65 7.73 1.95
C ASN A 94 13.87 8.99 2.81
N ALA A 95 13.92 8.84 4.13
CA ALA A 95 14.20 9.94 5.04
C ALA A 95 15.65 10.44 4.89
N PHE A 96 16.63 9.52 4.86
CA PHE A 96 18.06 9.85 4.79
C PHE A 96 18.59 10.04 3.36
N TRP A 97 18.09 9.27 2.39
CA TRP A 97 18.56 9.29 1.01
C TRP A 97 17.62 10.09 0.08
N ILE A 98 17.72 11.41 0.16
CA ILE A 98 16.88 12.32 -0.62
C ILE A 98 16.97 12.13 -2.15
N SER A 99 18.16 11.82 -2.66
CA SER A 99 18.41 11.65 -4.09
C SER A 99 18.14 10.23 -4.58
N CYS A 100 17.46 9.41 -3.77
CA CYS A 100 17.13 8.04 -4.13
C CYS A 100 16.44 7.99 -5.51
N PRO A 101 16.98 7.21 -6.46
CA PRO A 101 16.36 7.05 -7.77
C PRO A 101 14.95 6.47 -7.64
N LYS A 102 13.99 7.05 -8.37
CA LYS A 102 12.57 6.62 -8.34
C LYS A 102 12.39 5.12 -8.62
N TRP A 103 13.20 4.56 -9.53
CA TRP A 103 13.16 3.14 -9.86
C TRP A 103 13.52 2.24 -8.67
N PHE A 104 14.44 2.70 -7.80
CA PHE A 104 14.88 1.94 -6.63
C PHE A 104 13.78 1.90 -5.57
N SER A 105 13.19 3.03 -5.22
CA SER A 105 12.03 3.05 -4.31
C SER A 105 10.87 2.21 -4.86
N SER A 106 10.60 2.31 -6.17
CA SER A 106 9.57 1.50 -6.82
C SER A 106 9.83 0.00 -6.75
N LEU A 107 11.09 -0.42 -6.90
CA LEU A 107 11.47 -1.82 -6.74
C LEU A 107 11.19 -2.33 -5.32
N ILE A 108 11.48 -1.52 -4.30
CA ILE A 108 11.18 -1.87 -2.91
C ILE A 108 9.66 -1.96 -2.70
N TYR A 109 8.87 -1.02 -3.22
CA TYR A 109 7.40 -1.07 -3.10
C TYR A 109 6.82 -2.35 -3.69
N ILE A 110 7.23 -2.71 -4.91
CA ILE A 110 6.76 -3.92 -5.58
C ILE A 110 7.22 -5.16 -4.80
N SER A 111 8.50 -5.23 -4.42
CA SER A 111 9.03 -6.37 -3.67
C SER A 111 8.29 -6.58 -2.35
N MET A 112 8.05 -5.48 -1.61
CA MET A 112 7.28 -5.47 -0.37
C MET A 112 5.83 -5.91 -0.59
N GLY A 113 5.20 -5.45 -1.68
CA GLY A 113 3.83 -5.80 -2.06
C GLY A 113 3.64 -7.29 -2.37
N TRP A 114 4.68 -8.00 -2.80
CA TRP A 114 4.63 -9.43 -3.13
C TRP A 114 5.14 -10.36 -2.02
N VAL A 115 5.50 -9.85 -0.84
CA VAL A 115 5.94 -10.68 0.30
C VAL A 115 4.86 -11.69 0.70
N CYS A 116 3.57 -11.40 0.47
CA CYS A 116 2.46 -12.33 0.70
C CYS A 116 2.60 -13.68 0.00
N VAL A 117 3.40 -13.78 -1.07
CA VAL A 117 3.68 -15.05 -1.77
C VAL A 117 4.33 -16.07 -0.83
N THR A 118 5.07 -15.63 0.19
CA THR A 118 5.66 -16.55 1.17
C THR A 118 4.61 -17.27 2.02
N ALA A 119 3.40 -16.70 2.13
CA ALA A 119 2.24 -17.27 2.82
C ALA A 119 1.10 -17.60 1.83
N PHE A 120 1.43 -17.86 0.55
CA PHE A 120 0.44 -18.04 -0.52
C PHE A 120 -0.55 -19.17 -0.22
N ARG A 121 -0.06 -20.30 0.29
CA ARG A 121 -0.89 -21.48 0.59
C ARG A 121 -1.87 -21.18 1.72
N GLU A 122 -1.45 -20.45 2.73
CA GLU A 122 -2.31 -20.06 3.84
C GLU A 122 -3.34 -18.99 3.42
N ILE A 123 -2.96 -18.06 2.54
CA ILE A 123 -3.88 -17.03 2.04
C ILE A 123 -4.97 -17.65 1.17
N ILE A 124 -4.62 -18.55 0.24
CA ILE A 124 -5.60 -19.16 -0.66
C ILE A 124 -6.54 -20.13 0.06
N SER A 125 -6.10 -20.74 1.16
CA SER A 125 -6.96 -21.59 1.99
C SER A 125 -7.85 -20.80 2.94
N ALA A 126 -7.40 -19.62 3.39
CA ALA A 126 -8.16 -18.77 4.30
C ALA A 126 -9.19 -17.86 3.60
N LEU A 127 -8.96 -17.48 2.34
CA LEU A 127 -9.83 -16.59 1.59
C LEU A 127 -10.78 -17.32 0.63
N PRO A 128 -12.04 -16.87 0.51
CA PRO A 128 -12.90 -17.27 -0.61
C PRO A 128 -12.25 -16.89 -1.95
N PRO A 129 -12.49 -17.66 -3.04
CA PRO A 129 -11.92 -17.37 -4.36
C PRO A 129 -12.18 -15.94 -4.87
N ALA A 130 -13.35 -15.38 -4.55
CA ALA A 130 -13.70 -14.01 -4.90
C ALA A 130 -12.80 -12.98 -4.17
N ALA A 131 -12.57 -13.15 -2.86
CA ALA A 131 -11.70 -12.27 -2.07
C ALA A 131 -10.25 -12.34 -2.56
N PHE A 132 -9.76 -13.56 -2.83
CA PHE A 132 -8.44 -13.77 -3.40
C PHE A 132 -8.28 -13.12 -4.78
N SER A 133 -9.31 -13.18 -5.64
CA SER A 133 -9.30 -12.55 -6.96
C SER A 133 -9.17 -11.03 -6.87
N TRP A 134 -9.89 -10.39 -5.96
CA TRP A 134 -9.74 -8.95 -5.70
C TRP A 134 -8.36 -8.60 -5.13
N LEU A 135 -7.84 -9.41 -4.22
CA LEU A 135 -6.50 -9.24 -3.66
C LEU A 135 -5.42 -9.32 -4.77
N LEU A 136 -5.52 -10.33 -5.64
CA LEU A 136 -4.60 -10.53 -6.76
C LEU A 136 -4.71 -9.40 -7.79
N ALA A 137 -5.93 -8.99 -8.14
CA ALA A 137 -6.17 -7.87 -9.03
C ALA A 137 -5.53 -6.58 -8.49
N GLY A 138 -5.71 -6.30 -7.19
CA GLY A 138 -5.06 -5.17 -6.51
C GLY A 138 -3.54 -5.22 -6.61
N GLY A 139 -2.93 -6.38 -6.32
CA GLY A 139 -1.49 -6.58 -6.43
C GLY A 139 -0.95 -6.38 -7.85
N ILE A 140 -1.67 -6.86 -8.88
CA ILE A 140 -1.30 -6.66 -10.28
C ILE A 140 -1.41 -5.17 -10.67
N ILE A 141 -2.51 -4.51 -10.31
CA ILE A 141 -2.73 -3.09 -10.62
C ILE A 141 -1.62 -2.23 -9.98
N TYR A 142 -1.27 -2.48 -8.71
CA TYR A 142 -0.15 -1.79 -8.06
C TYR A 142 1.18 -2.03 -8.76
N THR A 143 1.44 -3.28 -9.19
CA THR A 143 2.68 -3.63 -9.88
C THR A 143 2.81 -2.92 -11.21
N VAL A 144 1.74 -2.89 -12.02
CA VAL A 144 1.71 -2.17 -13.30
C VAL A 144 1.94 -0.68 -13.08
N GLY A 145 1.28 -0.09 -12.08
CA GLY A 145 1.52 1.30 -11.69
C GLY A 145 3.00 1.55 -11.34
N GLY A 146 3.57 0.73 -10.46
CA GLY A 146 4.97 0.85 -10.04
C GLY A 146 5.95 0.73 -11.21
N VAL A 147 5.71 -0.19 -12.15
CA VAL A 147 6.54 -0.32 -13.36
C VAL A 147 6.46 0.94 -14.22
N ILE A 148 5.25 1.48 -14.45
CA ILE A 148 5.07 2.74 -15.20
C ILE A 148 5.81 3.90 -14.50
N TYR A 149 5.75 3.95 -13.16
CA TYR A 149 6.45 4.96 -12.37
C TYR A 149 7.97 4.85 -12.49
N ALA A 150 8.51 3.62 -12.43
CA ALA A 150 9.94 3.35 -12.53
C ALA A 150 10.51 3.68 -13.92
N LEU A 151 9.77 3.35 -14.99
CA LEU A 151 10.20 3.53 -16.37
C LEU A 151 10.14 4.99 -16.86
N LYS A 152 9.49 5.88 -16.11
CA LYS A 152 9.36 7.32 -16.44
C LYS A 152 9.05 7.56 -17.93
N LEU A 153 7.98 6.97 -18.46
CA LEU A 153 7.60 6.97 -19.88
C LEU A 153 7.90 8.31 -20.60
N PRO A 154 9.07 8.48 -21.24
CA PRO A 154 9.57 9.81 -21.59
C PRO A 154 8.84 10.39 -22.80
N ILE A 155 8.37 9.52 -23.70
CA ILE A 155 7.56 9.86 -24.86
C ILE A 155 6.17 10.37 -24.41
N PHE A 156 5.57 9.74 -23.40
CA PHE A 156 4.28 10.16 -22.85
C PHE A 156 4.39 11.50 -22.12
N ASN A 157 5.42 11.65 -21.27
CA ASN A 157 5.71 12.87 -20.53
C ASN A 157 6.01 14.06 -21.45
N SER A 158 6.62 13.83 -22.61
CA SER A 158 6.91 14.88 -23.59
C SER A 158 5.67 15.31 -24.38
N ARG A 159 4.66 14.45 -24.50
CA ARG A 159 3.44 14.69 -25.28
C ARG A 159 2.33 15.35 -24.44
N HIS A 160 2.35 15.16 -23.12
CA HIS A 160 1.35 15.70 -22.19
C HIS A 160 2.01 16.54 -21.10
N LYS A 161 2.00 17.87 -21.26
CA LYS A 161 2.64 18.82 -20.32
C LYS A 161 2.09 18.78 -18.89
N ASN A 162 0.80 18.44 -18.72
CA ASN A 162 0.10 18.50 -17.43
C ASN A 162 -0.31 17.10 -16.89
N PHE A 163 -0.04 16.02 -17.62
CA PHE A 163 -0.46 14.67 -17.26
C PHE A 163 0.57 13.64 -17.71
N GLY A 164 1.48 13.26 -16.82
CA GLY A 164 2.59 12.37 -17.10
C GLY A 164 2.45 10.99 -16.44
N SER A 165 3.57 10.28 -16.40
CA SER A 165 3.69 8.95 -15.80
C SER A 165 3.41 8.94 -14.28
N HIS A 166 3.49 10.10 -13.62
CA HIS A 166 3.25 10.23 -12.18
C HIS A 166 1.75 10.24 -11.85
N GLU A 167 0.95 10.94 -12.64
CA GLU A 167 -0.49 11.02 -12.50
C GLU A 167 -1.14 9.69 -12.89
N ILE A 168 -0.63 9.03 -13.94
CA ILE A 168 -1.02 7.65 -14.27
C ILE A 168 -0.73 6.72 -13.10
N PHE A 169 0.45 6.82 -12.49
CA PHE A 169 0.78 6.01 -11.32
C PHE A 169 -0.25 6.18 -10.20
N HIS A 170 -0.68 7.40 -9.89
CA HIS A 170 -1.73 7.63 -8.89
C HIS A 170 -3.05 6.95 -9.25
N LEU A 171 -3.45 6.94 -10.54
CA LEU A 171 -4.65 6.21 -10.96
C LEU A 171 -4.55 4.70 -10.70
N PHE A 172 -3.39 4.10 -10.96
CA PHE A 172 -3.15 2.69 -10.62
C PHE A 172 -3.15 2.48 -9.10
N VAL A 173 -2.54 3.37 -8.31
CA VAL A 173 -2.56 3.28 -6.85
C VAL A 173 -4.00 3.36 -6.31
N MET A 174 -4.84 4.23 -6.86
CA MET A 174 -6.26 4.32 -6.52
C MET A 174 -7.03 3.07 -6.90
N GLY A 175 -6.83 2.54 -8.12
CA GLY A 175 -7.47 1.29 -8.56
C GLY A 175 -7.05 0.09 -7.69
N GLY A 176 -5.78 0.00 -7.32
CA GLY A 176 -5.27 -1.01 -6.41
C GLY A 176 -5.90 -0.87 -5.02
N SER A 177 -5.89 0.34 -4.46
CA SER A 177 -6.50 0.63 -3.16
C SER A 177 -7.99 0.29 -3.13
N LEU A 178 -8.72 0.55 -4.21
CA LEU A 178 -10.12 0.18 -4.33
C LEU A 178 -10.32 -1.34 -4.25
N CYS A 179 -9.49 -2.12 -4.95
CA CYS A 179 -9.54 -3.59 -4.87
C CYS A 179 -9.31 -4.07 -3.44
N HIS A 180 -8.29 -3.55 -2.76
CA HIS A 180 -8.00 -3.90 -1.37
C HIS A 180 -9.11 -3.42 -0.41
N TYR A 181 -9.70 -2.26 -0.65
CA TYR A 181 -10.85 -1.77 0.11
C TYR A 181 -12.04 -2.73 -0.03
N VAL A 182 -12.33 -3.20 -1.25
CA VAL A 182 -13.38 -4.22 -1.48
C VAL A 182 -13.08 -5.50 -0.71
N VAL A 183 -11.82 -5.97 -0.71
CA VAL A 183 -11.42 -7.13 0.12
C VAL A 183 -11.76 -6.89 1.60
N MET A 184 -11.32 -5.75 2.16
CA MET A 184 -11.54 -5.46 3.58
C MET A 184 -13.02 -5.30 3.92
N TYR A 185 -13.76 -4.55 3.10
CA TYR A 185 -15.15 -4.22 3.36
C TYR A 185 -16.10 -5.41 3.18
N ALA A 186 -15.92 -6.20 2.12
CA ALA A 186 -16.87 -7.26 1.77
C ALA A 186 -16.54 -8.62 2.39
N PHE A 187 -15.29 -8.85 2.81
CA PHE A 187 -14.84 -10.19 3.24
C PHE A 187 -14.15 -10.22 4.62
N VAL A 188 -13.74 -9.08 5.17
CA VAL A 188 -12.97 -9.02 6.43
C VAL A 188 -13.70 -8.26 7.55
N ALA A 189 -14.52 -7.26 7.22
CA ALA A 189 -15.34 -6.48 8.16
C ALA A 189 -16.64 -7.20 8.55
#